data_AF-A0A963ZBG2-F1
#
_entry.id   AF-A0A963ZBG2-F1
#
_cell.length_a   1.000
_cell.length_b   1.000
_cell.length_c   1.000
_cell.angle_alpha   90.00
_cell.angle_beta   90.00
_cell.angle_gamma   90.00
#
_symmetry.space_group_name_H-M   'P 1'
#
loop_
_entity.id
_entity.type
_entity.pdbx_description
1 polymer ?
#
loop_
_entity_poly.entity_id
_entity_poly.type
_entity_poly.pdbx_seq_one_letter_code
_entity_poly.pdbx_strand_id
1 'polypeptide(L)'
;MDNIRMLVTSWTLVHHINDESPLQTLSFEFLKERNAELVIQVDGYDETYNQQVTSRSSYLFRENVIYGAKFDRAFVHAESGTPLMDFSKLSNYSKVDLD
;
A
#
# COMPACT_ATOMS: atom_id res chain seq x y z
N MET A 1 -9.05 16.97 7.41
CA MET A 1 -7.98 15.99 7.17
C MET A 1 -8.33 14.77 7.99
N ASP A 2 -8.53 13.65 7.32
CA ASP A 2 -8.89 12.39 7.98
C ASP A 2 -7.63 11.83 8.62
N ASN A 3 -7.64 11.77 9.95
CA ASN A 3 -6.54 11.20 10.72
C ASN A 3 -6.93 9.79 11.15
N ILE A 4 -6.09 8.81 10.81
CA ILE A 4 -6.27 7.46 11.34
C ILE A 4 -5.80 7.45 12.79
N ARG A 5 -6.70 7.09 13.72
CA ARG A 5 -6.41 7.18 15.15
C ARG A 5 -5.49 6.06 15.66
N MET A 6 -5.55 4.88 15.07
CA MET A 6 -4.75 3.72 15.49
C MET A 6 -4.49 2.78 14.32
N LEU A 7 -3.27 2.21 14.24
CA LEU A 7 -2.89 1.18 13.26
C LEU A 7 -2.85 -0.20 13.93
N VAL A 8 -4.03 -0.74 14.22
CA VAL A 8 -4.17 -2.04 14.93
C VAL A 8 -3.97 -3.26 14.03
N THR A 9 -4.06 -3.09 12.70
CA THR A 9 -4.01 -4.17 11.72
C THR A 9 -3.23 -3.77 10.47
N SER A 10 -3.10 -4.67 9.50
CA SER A 10 -2.60 -4.36 8.17
C SER A 10 -3.55 -3.44 7.41
N TRP A 11 -2.97 -2.67 6.49
CA TRP A 11 -3.66 -1.67 5.70
C TRP A 11 -3.22 -1.72 4.25
N THR A 12 -4.16 -1.40 3.36
CA THR A 12 -3.88 -1.16 1.95
C THR A 12 -4.05 0.33 1.69
N LEU A 13 -2.94 1.02 1.44
CA LEU A 13 -2.96 2.42 1.03
C LEU A 13 -3.36 2.49 -0.46
N VAL A 14 -4.38 3.28 -0.78
CA VAL A 14 -4.88 3.45 -2.15
C VAL A 14 -4.76 4.92 -2.54
N HIS A 15 -3.96 5.19 -3.57
CA HIS A 15 -3.96 6.48 -4.25
C HIS A 15 -4.88 6.39 -5.47
N HIS A 16 -6.00 7.12 -5.45
CA HIS A 16 -6.94 7.14 -6.56
C HIS A 16 -6.37 8.02 -7.67
N ILE A 17 -6.13 7.45 -8.85
CA ILE A 17 -5.67 8.19 -10.04
C ILE A 17 -6.89 8.86 -10.70
N ASN A 18 -7.28 10.03 -10.19
CA ASN A 18 -8.32 10.89 -10.75
C ASN A 18 -7.70 12.11 -11.46
N ASP A 19 -8.52 13.08 -11.86
CA ASP A 19 -8.08 14.28 -12.61
C ASP A 19 -7.13 15.21 -11.83
N GLU A 20 -7.06 15.06 -10.51
CA GLU A 20 -6.15 15.82 -9.64
C GLU A 20 -4.83 15.05 -9.40
N SER A 21 -4.75 13.78 -9.80
CA SER A 21 -3.57 12.95 -9.59
C SER A 21 -2.43 13.36 -10.51
N PRO A 22 -1.20 13.54 -10.00
CA PRO A 22 -0.03 13.80 -10.84
C PRO A 22 0.32 12.62 -11.76
N LEU A 23 -0.25 11.44 -11.49
CA LEU A 23 -0.06 10.24 -12.32
C LEU A 23 -1.07 10.14 -13.46
N GLN A 24 -2.11 10.98 -13.52
CA GLN A 24 -3.21 10.85 -14.49
C GLN A 24 -2.72 10.91 -15.95
N THR A 25 -1.72 11.74 -16.23
CA THR A 25 -1.17 11.95 -17.58
C THR A 25 0.04 11.08 -17.90
N LEU A 26 0.46 10.20 -16.97
CA LEU A 26 1.68 9.42 -17.08
C LEU A 26 1.35 7.94 -17.30
N SER A 27 1.86 7.35 -18.38
CA SER A 27 1.73 5.92 -18.59
C SER A 27 2.68 5.12 -17.71
N PHE A 28 2.30 3.89 -17.38
CA PHE A 28 3.13 2.99 -16.58
C PHE A 28 4.51 2.73 -17.21
N GLU A 29 4.56 2.54 -18.53
CA GLU A 29 5.83 2.32 -19.25
C GLU A 29 6.71 3.57 -19.23
N PHE A 30 6.14 4.76 -19.37
CA PHE A 30 6.90 6.01 -19.22
C PHE A 30 7.55 6.11 -17.83
N LEU A 31 6.81 5.79 -16.77
CA LEU A 31 7.33 5.81 -15.39
C LEU A 31 8.47 4.79 -15.20
N LYS A 32 8.36 3.59 -15.78
CA LYS A 32 9.40 2.57 -15.75
C LYS A 32 10.67 2.99 -16.51
N GLU A 33 10.51 3.54 -17.71
CA GLU A 33 11.63 3.97 -18.55
C GLU A 33 12.43 5.10 -17.89
N ARG A 34 11.73 6.01 -17.20
CA ARG A 34 12.34 7.15 -16.50
C ARG A 34 12.86 6.82 -15.10
N ASN A 35 12.81 5.55 -14.67
CA ASN A 35 13.19 5.13 -13.32
C ASN A 35 12.50 5.98 -12.25
N ALA A 36 11.20 6.22 -12.42
CA ALA A 36 10.40 6.91 -11.42
C ALA A 36 10.38 6.10 -10.11
N GLU A 37 10.26 6.81 -8.99
CA GLU A 37 10.26 6.24 -7.64
C GLU A 37 9.04 6.77 -6.86
N LEU A 38 8.32 5.87 -6.19
CA LEU A 38 7.30 6.22 -5.21
C LEU A 38 7.95 6.22 -3.83
N VAL A 39 7.93 7.36 -3.16
CA VAL A 39 8.38 7.48 -1.77
C VAL A 39 7.16 7.60 -0.86
N ILE A 40 7.07 6.71 0.12
CA ILE A 40 6.02 6.71 1.14
C ILE A 40 6.65 7.10 2.47
N GLN A 41 6.08 8.11 3.13
CA GLN A 41 6.39 8.47 4.50
C GLN A 41 5.15 8.26 5.35
N VAL A 42 5.31 7.56 6.46
CA VAL A 42 4.28 7.40 7.48
C VAL A 42 4.80 8.03 8.77
N ASP A 43 4.11 9.08 9.20
CA ASP A 43 4.36 9.74 10.48
C ASP A 43 3.29 9.31 11.48
N GLY A 44 3.72 8.90 12.67
CA GLY A 44 2.85 8.46 13.74
C GLY A 44 3.31 8.95 15.10
N TYR A 45 2.42 8.92 16.07
CA TYR A 45 2.74 9.23 17.45
C TYR A 45 2.66 7.96 18.29
N ASP A 46 3.75 7.63 18.98
CA ASP A 46 3.78 6.52 19.92
C ASP A 46 3.39 7.05 21.31
N GLU A 47 2.17 6.72 21.75
CA GLU A 47 1.64 7.14 23.05
C GLU A 47 2.37 6.47 24.24
N THR A 48 2.99 5.30 24.05
CA THR A 48 3.67 4.56 25.13
C THR A 48 4.98 5.26 25.50
N TYR A 49 5.71 5.74 24.50
CA TYR A 49 6.99 6.43 24.69
C TYR A 49 6.92 7.95 24.49
N ASN A 50 5.71 8.48 24.24
CA ASN A 50 5.42 9.90 24.09
C ASN A 50 6.30 10.59 23.03
N GLN A 51 6.50 9.93 21.88
CA GLN A 51 7.42 10.37 20.84
C GLN A 51 6.79 10.33 19.44
N GLN A 52 7.29 11.21 18.56
CA GLN A 52 6.98 11.14 17.14
C GLN A 52 7.85 10.05 16.49
N VAL A 53 7.23 9.18 15.71
CA VAL A 53 7.89 8.17 14.88
C VAL A 53 7.66 8.45 13.41
N THR A 54 8.68 8.23 12.59
CA THR A 54 8.62 8.37 11.13
C THR A 54 9.20 7.12 10.50
N SER A 55 8.46 6.54 9.56
CA SER A 55 8.93 5.47 8.70
C SER A 55 8.92 5.93 7.25
N ARG A 56 9.95 5.55 6.48
CA ARG A 56 10.06 5.83 5.05
C ARG A 56 10.35 4.55 4.29
N SER A 57 9.72 4.42 3.14
CA SER A 57 10.00 3.36 2.18
C SER A 57 9.89 3.92 0.79
N SER A 58 10.62 3.33 -0.15
CA SER A 58 10.55 3.73 -1.55
C SER A 58 10.48 2.53 -2.49
N TYR A 59 9.86 2.76 -3.64
CA TYR A 59 9.54 1.72 -4.62
C TYR A 59 9.84 2.25 -6.02
N LEU A 60 10.82 1.65 -6.69
CA LEU A 60 11.11 1.96 -8.09
C LEU A 60 10.04 1.34 -8.98
N PHE A 61 9.49 2.12 -9.91
CA PHE A 61 8.45 1.64 -10.84
C PHE A 61 8.90 0.43 -11.66
N ARG A 62 10.18 0.39 -12.04
CA ARG A 62 10.76 -0.69 -12.84
C ARG A 62 10.84 -2.02 -12.09
N GLU A 63 11.04 -1.98 -10.78
CA GLU A 63 11.42 -3.16 -9.98
C GLU A 63 10.33 -3.59 -9.00
N ASN A 64 9.56 -2.66 -8.46
CA ASN A 64 8.69 -2.90 -7.31
C ASN A 64 7.20 -2.63 -7.58
N VAL A 65 6.86 -1.86 -8.61
CA VAL A 65 5.46 -1.55 -8.92
C VAL A 65 4.94 -2.50 -9.98
N ILE A 66 3.78 -3.10 -9.71
CA ILE A 66 3.19 -4.13 -10.56
C ILE A 66 1.87 -3.60 -11.12
N TYR A 67 1.85 -3.34 -12.42
CA TYR A 67 0.63 -2.94 -13.12
C TYR A 67 -0.37 -4.10 -13.25
N GLY A 68 -1.67 -3.81 -13.15
CA GLY A 68 -2.74 -4.81 -13.28
C GLY A 68 -2.68 -5.89 -12.21
N ALA A 69 -2.46 -5.51 -10.95
CA ALA A 69 -2.42 -6.46 -9.83
C ALA A 69 -3.22 -5.94 -8.63
N LYS A 70 -3.64 -6.88 -7.79
CA LYS A 70 -4.35 -6.62 -6.54
C LYS A 70 -3.78 -7.47 -5.43
N PHE A 71 -3.62 -6.90 -4.24
CA PHE A 71 -3.22 -7.65 -3.04
C PHE A 71 -4.25 -8.73 -2.69
N ASP A 72 -3.75 -9.90 -2.31
CA ASP A 72 -4.59 -10.98 -1.80
C ASP A 72 -5.14 -10.60 -0.42
N ARG A 73 -6.31 -11.15 -0.06
CA ARG A 73 -6.88 -10.92 1.27
C ARG A 73 -6.04 -11.64 2.33
N ALA A 74 -5.40 -10.88 3.21
CA ALA A 74 -4.63 -11.40 4.33
C ALA A 74 -5.51 -11.82 5.53
N PHE A 75 -6.74 -11.32 5.63
CA PHE A 75 -7.69 -11.75 6.65
C PHE A 75 -8.42 -13.02 6.22
N VAL A 76 -8.32 -14.05 7.05
CA VAL A 76 -9.03 -15.33 6.91
C VAL A 76 -9.93 -15.55 8.13
N HIS A 77 -10.84 -16.51 8.06
CA HIS A 77 -11.69 -16.88 9.19
C HIS A 77 -11.27 -18.25 9.71
N ALA A 78 -11.11 -18.38 11.03
CA ALA A 78 -10.99 -19.67 11.69
C ALA A 78 -12.31 -20.45 11.60
N GLU A 79 -12.28 -21.75 11.88
CA GLU A 79 -13.50 -22.57 11.99
C GLU A 79 -14.49 -22.01 13.03
N SER A 80 -13.99 -21.33 14.06
CA SER A 80 -14.81 -20.64 15.09
C SER A 80 -15.47 -19.34 14.60
N GLY A 81 -15.16 -18.88 13.37
CA GLY A 81 -15.60 -17.58 12.84
C GLY A 81 -14.72 -16.40 13.25
N THR A 82 -13.68 -16.61 14.05
CA THR A 82 -12.75 -15.56 14.48
C THR A 82 -11.89 -15.08 13.30
N PRO A 83 -11.74 -13.77 13.05
CA PRO A 83 -10.82 -13.26 12.03
C PRO A 83 -9.37 -13.50 12.44
N LEU A 84 -8.60 -14.11 11.55
CA LEU A 84 -7.17 -14.34 11.71
C LEU A 84 -6.41 -13.59 10.62
N MET A 85 -5.28 -13.00 10.99
CA MET A 85 -4.37 -12.38 10.03
C MET A 85 -3.31 -13.38 9.61
N ASP A 86 -3.28 -13.69 8.32
CA ASP A 86 -2.21 -14.48 7.71
C ASP A 86 -1.09 -13.55 7.23
N PHE A 87 -0.04 -13.42 8.05
CA PHE A 87 1.11 -12.57 7.75
C PHE A 87 1.87 -13.00 6.48
N SER A 88 1.78 -14.28 6.09
CA SER A 88 2.45 -14.76 4.87
C SER A 88 1.83 -14.17 3.60
N LYS A 89 0.60 -13.65 3.69
CA LYS A 89 -0.13 -13.06 2.56
C LYS A 89 0.00 -11.55 2.44
N LEU A 90 0.69 -10.87 3.37
CA LEU A 90 0.76 -9.40 3.36
C LEU A 90 1.35 -8.82 2.06
N SER A 91 2.32 -9.52 1.48
CA SER A 91 2.95 -9.11 0.22
C SER A 91 2.42 -9.87 -1.00
N ASN A 92 1.47 -10.80 -0.81
CA ASN A 92 0.94 -11.61 -1.90
C ASN A 92 -0.03 -10.79 -2.74
N TYR A 93 0.03 -11.01 -4.04
CA TYR A 93 -0.82 -10.34 -5.02
C TYR A 93 -1.15 -11.29 -6.16
N SER A 94 -2.29 -11.03 -6.78
CA SER A 94 -2.75 -11.70 -7.98
C SER A 94 -2.84 -10.69 -9.12
N LYS A 95 -2.45 -11.12 -10.34
CA LYS A 95 -2.72 -10.34 -11.55
C LYS A 95 -4.21 -10.33 -11.84
N VAL A 96 -4.70 -9.20 -12.34
CA VAL A 96 -6.11 -9.02 -12.72
C VAL A 96 -6.18 -8.58 -14.17
N ASP A 97 -7.21 -9.05 -14.87
CA ASP A 97 -7.53 -8.54 -16.19
C ASP A 97 -8.07 -7.12 -16.06
N LEU A 98 -7.51 -6.23 -16.87
CA LEU A 98 -7.91 -4.84 -16.98
C LEU A 98 -8.77 -4.75 -18.24
N ASP A 99 -10.08 -4.92 -18.08
CA ASP A 99 -11.07 -4.73 -19.14
C ASP A 99 -11.05 -3.31 -19.71
#